data_AF-A0A7Y1FKR2-F1
#
_entry.id   AF-A0A7Y1FKR2-F1
#
_cell.length_a   1.000
_cell.length_b   1.000
_cell.length_c   1.000
_cell.angle_alpha   90.00
_cell.angle_beta   90.00
_cell.angle_gamma   90.00
#
_symmetry.space_group_name_H-M   'P 1'
#
loop_
_entity.id
_entity.type
_entity.pdbx_description
1 polymer ?
#
loop_
_entity_poly.entity_id
_entity_poly.type
_entity_poly.pdbx_seq_one_letter_code
_entity_poly.pdbx_strand_id
1 'polypeptide(L)'
;MTTMIISDGCPPIKRLIKTTWVNGTLTRLVYLTALACITFNALAEPGDDIAAEMTRYYLSTVESCADGQRPAYYCSGLMIKNTRSRPGHYAWNPGRASTSSGGISFIYLRADTRFNNPDANKLNGFVLYPYGHAHPPIKKAPQVLCSFPLDAGTHKRDDKGCGDQFDTSAVETSCEALNIHTAEDWVDDHLKTDGALRKQCGFREVSGRFEEKGAQHFYASLKARSLLLKNSDQLEYDTFETPNKLRLSTWAENPDSLPIMAFFYVDDPYLGSGLAAAQQDQLDWVVENKRAYTPIIKITYPATMNEHAVFTFNQADQRVCPTYFDAARWVLKEGKWLLVVTPSACSQTVAMFNSQAASKELVALHGADAEFNVLPPGHSITEQLQCLASNYRNAAQWQIAPWRSADGLTQAHVLAANCHP
;
A
#
# COMPACT_ATOMS: atom_id res chain seq x y z
N MET A 1 -15.10 -25.82 17.77
CA MET A 1 -16.28 -25.31 17.04
C MET A 1 -16.87 -24.21 17.88
N THR A 2 -16.48 -22.97 17.61
CA THR A 2 -16.95 -21.80 18.34
C THR A 2 -17.29 -20.75 17.30
N THR A 3 -18.58 -20.62 17.02
CA THR A 3 -19.12 -19.60 16.11
C THR A 3 -19.29 -18.33 16.92
N MET A 4 -18.48 -17.32 16.60
CA MET A 4 -18.59 -15.98 17.17
C MET A 4 -19.58 -15.19 16.30
N ILE A 5 -20.71 -14.79 16.88
CA ILE A 5 -21.70 -13.91 16.25
C ILE A 5 -21.20 -12.48 16.44
N ILE A 6 -20.90 -11.81 15.33
CA ILE A 6 -20.60 -10.38 15.28
C ILE A 6 -21.91 -9.62 15.52
N SER A 7 -21.96 -8.78 16.56
CA SER A 7 -23.10 -7.89 16.80
C SER A 7 -22.91 -6.59 16.02
N ASP A 8 -23.74 -6.38 15.00
CA ASP A 8 -23.86 -5.08 14.35
C ASP A 8 -24.58 -4.10 15.28
N GLY A 9 -23.91 -2.99 15.56
CA GLY A 9 -24.39 -1.94 16.44
C GLY A 9 -25.55 -1.17 15.82
N CYS A 10 -26.69 -1.19 16.50
CA CYS A 10 -27.74 -0.19 16.35
C CYS A 10 -28.24 0.18 17.76
N PRO A 11 -28.28 1.45 18.17
CA PRO A 11 -28.74 1.83 19.50
C PRO A 11 -30.26 1.64 19.62
N PRO A 12 -30.80 1.32 20.82
CA PRO A 12 -32.21 1.05 21.00
C PRO A 12 -33.06 2.32 20.80
N ILE A 13 -34.07 2.23 19.94
CA ILE A 13 -35.05 3.29 19.66
C ILE A 13 -35.91 3.53 20.92
N LYS A 14 -35.86 4.75 21.48
CA LYS A 14 -36.81 5.19 22.51
C LYS A 14 -38.17 5.46 21.86
N ARG A 15 -39.18 4.65 22.19
CA ARG A 15 -40.60 4.90 21.83
C ARG A 15 -41.10 6.17 22.52
N LEU A 16 -41.46 7.20 21.76
CA LEU A 16 -42.33 8.27 22.26
C LEU A 16 -43.80 7.87 22.04
N ILE A 17 -44.52 7.60 23.13
CA ILE A 17 -45.97 7.43 23.12
C ILE A 17 -46.56 8.74 23.65
N LYS A 18 -47.19 9.54 22.78
CA LYS A 18 -48.04 10.66 23.21
C LYS A 18 -49.49 10.18 23.21
N THR A 19 -50.10 10.15 24.39
CA THR A 19 -51.51 9.83 24.59
C THR A 19 -52.29 11.14 24.76
N THR A 20 -53.12 11.51 23.80
CA THR A 20 -54.13 12.56 23.96
C THR A 20 -55.51 11.94 23.96
N TRP A 21 -56.30 12.27 24.98
CA TRP A 21 -57.66 11.78 25.19
C TRP A 21 -58.68 12.68 24.47
N VAL A 22 -59.44 12.10 23.54
CA VAL A 22 -60.75 12.64 23.10
C VAL A 22 -61.70 11.45 22.86
N ASN A 23 -62.94 11.63 23.29
CA ASN A 23 -64.02 10.66 23.46
C ASN A 23 -64.24 9.65 22.31
N GLY A 24 -64.39 8.38 22.72
CA GLY A 24 -65.15 7.36 21.98
C GLY A 24 -64.40 6.70 20.83
N THR A 25 -64.30 5.37 20.87
CA THR A 25 -63.69 4.46 19.87
C THR A 25 -62.16 4.51 19.71
N LEU A 26 -61.52 3.48 20.29
CA LEU A 26 -60.09 3.20 20.18
C LEU A 26 -59.75 2.71 18.76
N THR A 27 -59.41 3.63 17.84
CA THR A 27 -58.82 3.27 16.55
C THR A 27 -57.31 3.55 16.63
N ARG A 28 -56.51 2.51 16.84
CA ARG A 28 -55.04 2.61 16.84
C ARG A 28 -54.55 2.77 15.40
N LEU A 29 -54.34 4.00 14.94
CA LEU A 29 -53.54 4.24 13.73
C LEU A 29 -52.06 4.08 14.08
N VAL A 30 -51.47 2.98 13.64
CA VAL A 30 -50.02 2.76 13.66
C VAL A 30 -49.45 3.33 12.36
N TYR A 31 -48.80 4.49 12.42
CA TYR A 31 -47.98 4.98 11.32
C TYR A 31 -46.68 4.18 11.28
N LEU A 32 -46.63 3.16 10.42
CA LEU A 32 -45.39 2.48 10.03
C LEU A 32 -44.72 3.32 8.94
N THR A 33 -43.89 4.28 9.32
CA THR A 33 -42.89 4.82 8.41
C THR A 33 -41.81 3.76 8.24
N ALA A 34 -41.91 2.97 7.18
CA ALA A 34 -40.83 2.10 6.74
C ALA A 34 -39.69 3.00 6.23
N LEU A 35 -38.69 3.28 7.08
CA LEU A 35 -37.38 3.67 6.56
C LEU A 35 -36.82 2.45 5.85
N ALA A 36 -36.91 2.45 4.52
CA ALA A 36 -36.08 1.57 3.70
C ALA A 36 -34.63 1.97 3.94
N CYS A 37 -33.94 1.25 4.82
CA CYS A 37 -32.48 1.26 4.83
C CYS A 37 -32.05 0.64 3.50
N ILE A 38 -31.71 1.49 2.54
CA ILE A 38 -30.97 1.08 1.36
C ILE A 38 -29.59 0.70 1.89
N THR A 39 -29.36 -0.58 2.17
CA THR A 39 -28.02 -1.11 2.37
C THR A 39 -27.35 -1.07 1.01
N PHE A 40 -26.61 0.00 0.74
CA PHE A 40 -25.57 -0.05 -0.27
C PHE A 40 -24.56 -1.08 0.22
N ASN A 41 -24.67 -2.31 -0.29
CA ASN A 41 -23.54 -3.23 -0.27
C ASN A 41 -22.48 -2.59 -1.18
N ALA A 42 -21.66 -1.71 -0.62
CA ALA A 42 -20.39 -1.38 -1.26
C ALA A 42 -19.64 -2.71 -1.35
N LEU A 43 -19.51 -3.25 -2.56
CA LEU A 43 -18.61 -4.37 -2.80
C LEU A 43 -17.22 -3.86 -2.43
N ALA A 44 -16.56 -4.52 -1.47
CA ALA A 44 -15.19 -4.18 -1.12
C ALA A 44 -14.32 -4.28 -2.38
N GLU A 45 -13.66 -3.19 -2.73
CA GLU A 45 -12.80 -3.14 -3.91
C GLU A 45 -11.44 -3.81 -3.58
N PRO A 46 -10.71 -4.36 -4.56
CA PRO A 46 -9.44 -5.09 -4.31
C PRO A 46 -8.27 -4.28 -3.74
N GLY A 47 -8.51 -3.05 -3.27
CA GLY A 47 -7.55 -2.30 -2.46
C GLY A 47 -8.04 -2.00 -1.04
N ASP A 48 -9.33 -2.18 -0.74
CA ASP A 48 -9.88 -2.05 0.61
C ASP A 48 -9.33 -3.14 1.54
N ASP A 49 -9.11 -4.33 1.01
CA ASP A 49 -8.45 -5.44 1.71
C ASP A 49 -7.00 -5.09 2.07
N ILE A 50 -6.26 -4.45 1.16
CA ILE A 50 -4.89 -3.97 1.42
C ILE A 50 -4.88 -2.84 2.45
N ALA A 51 -5.81 -1.88 2.38
CA ALA A 51 -5.93 -0.83 3.40
C ALA A 51 -6.24 -1.41 4.79
N ALA A 52 -7.16 -2.38 4.86
CA ALA A 52 -7.50 -3.09 6.09
C ALA A 52 -6.32 -3.92 6.60
N GLU A 53 -5.57 -4.56 5.71
CA GLU A 53 -4.38 -5.33 6.07
C GLU A 53 -3.25 -4.43 6.59
N MET A 54 -3.02 -3.29 5.94
CA MET A 54 -2.08 -2.27 6.43
C MET A 54 -2.46 -1.79 7.83
N THR A 55 -3.76 -1.54 8.06
CA THR A 55 -4.30 -1.19 9.38
C THR A 55 -4.03 -2.30 10.40
N ARG A 56 -4.27 -3.56 10.06
CA ARG A 56 -4.01 -4.73 10.92
C ARG A 56 -2.53 -4.84 11.28
N TYR A 57 -1.63 -4.68 10.31
CA TYR A 57 -0.19 -4.73 10.56
C TYR A 57 0.28 -3.55 11.42
N TYR A 58 -0.22 -2.35 11.16
CA TYR A 58 0.09 -1.16 11.95
C TYR A 58 -0.36 -1.29 13.42
N LEU A 59 -1.57 -1.79 13.67
CA LEU A 59 -2.12 -1.96 15.02
C LEU A 59 -1.51 -3.15 15.80
N SER A 60 -0.82 -4.05 15.12
CA SER A 60 -0.19 -5.21 15.75
C SER A 60 1.14 -4.82 16.41
N THR A 61 1.14 -4.69 17.73
CA THR A 61 2.31 -4.27 18.53
C THR A 61 3.05 -5.45 19.18
N VAL A 62 3.06 -6.62 18.53
CA VAL A 62 3.73 -7.83 19.04
C VAL A 62 5.23 -7.62 19.23
N GLU A 63 5.82 -8.28 20.22
CA GLU A 63 7.27 -8.24 20.47
C GLU A 63 8.03 -9.00 19.37
N SER A 64 7.53 -10.20 19.07
CA SER A 64 8.02 -11.10 18.02
C SER A 64 6.84 -11.81 17.37
N CYS A 65 7.09 -12.54 16.29
CA CYS A 65 6.04 -13.35 15.69
C CYS A 65 5.67 -14.54 16.57
N ALA A 66 4.56 -15.22 16.25
CA ALA A 66 3.97 -16.26 17.10
C ALA A 66 4.91 -17.44 17.46
N ASP A 67 6.01 -17.62 16.74
CA ASP A 67 7.05 -18.62 17.04
C ASP A 67 8.13 -18.15 18.03
N GLY A 68 8.10 -16.89 18.45
CA GLY A 68 9.07 -16.28 19.35
C GLY A 68 10.44 -15.99 18.74
N GLN A 69 10.72 -16.47 17.53
CA GLN A 69 12.05 -16.44 16.91
C GLN A 69 12.18 -15.41 15.80
N ARG A 70 11.07 -15.13 15.10
CA ARG A 70 11.09 -14.14 14.03
C ARG A 70 10.84 -12.74 14.60
N PRO A 71 11.67 -11.75 14.23
CA PRO A 71 11.43 -10.34 14.56
C PRO A 71 10.07 -9.86 14.05
N ALA A 72 9.48 -8.86 14.73
CA ALA A 72 8.15 -8.36 14.41
C ALA A 72 7.97 -7.89 12.94
N TYR A 73 9.03 -7.46 12.23
CA TYR A 73 8.95 -7.11 10.81
C TYR A 73 8.56 -8.29 9.88
N TYR A 74 8.48 -9.52 10.40
CA TYR A 74 7.90 -10.67 9.69
C TYR A 74 6.36 -10.72 9.75
N CYS A 75 5.72 -10.14 10.76
CA CYS A 75 4.29 -10.36 11.01
C CYS A 75 3.50 -9.12 11.41
N SER A 76 4.16 -8.00 11.67
CA SER A 76 3.55 -6.73 12.02
C SER A 76 4.34 -5.52 11.54
N GLY A 77 3.75 -4.34 11.70
CA GLY A 77 4.27 -3.06 11.25
C GLY A 77 4.38 -2.93 9.73
N LEU A 78 4.66 -1.72 9.29
CA LEU A 78 4.77 -1.39 7.87
C LEU A 78 6.17 -0.88 7.57
N MET A 79 6.88 -1.54 6.65
CA MET A 79 8.18 -1.10 6.15
C MET A 79 7.97 -0.12 4.99
N ILE A 80 8.16 1.16 5.27
CA ILE A 80 7.88 2.27 4.35
C ILE A 80 9.17 2.76 3.72
N LYS A 81 9.20 2.80 2.38
CA LYS A 81 10.24 3.47 1.61
C LYS A 81 9.67 4.70 0.94
N ASN A 82 10.05 5.87 1.44
CA ASN A 82 9.82 7.11 0.73
C ASN A 82 10.67 7.16 -0.55
N THR A 83 10.07 7.52 -1.67
CA THR A 83 10.75 7.64 -2.97
C THR A 83 10.74 9.09 -3.43
N ARG A 84 11.38 9.36 -4.57
CA ARG A 84 11.23 10.61 -5.31
C ARG A 84 11.15 10.23 -6.77
N SER A 85 10.07 10.62 -7.45
CA SER A 85 9.94 10.39 -8.88
C SER A 85 11.06 11.11 -9.63
N ARG A 86 11.68 10.41 -10.58
CA ARG A 86 12.72 10.93 -11.46
C ARG A 86 12.50 10.37 -12.86
N PRO A 87 12.55 11.19 -13.92
CA PRO A 87 12.45 10.67 -15.28
C PRO A 87 13.49 9.58 -15.54
N GLY A 88 13.05 8.45 -16.10
CA GLY A 88 13.91 7.33 -16.47
C GLY A 88 14.40 6.45 -15.30
N HIS A 89 13.83 6.60 -14.09
CA HIS A 89 14.19 5.78 -12.95
C HIS A 89 12.94 5.32 -12.18
N TYR A 90 12.79 4.00 -12.03
CA TYR A 90 11.67 3.42 -11.32
C TYR A 90 11.86 3.54 -9.80
N ALA A 91 10.78 3.85 -9.09
CA ALA A 91 10.79 4.16 -7.66
C ALA A 91 11.39 3.06 -6.76
N TRP A 92 11.30 1.80 -7.18
CA TRP A 92 11.86 0.64 -6.47
C TRP A 92 13.31 0.32 -6.85
N ASN A 93 13.89 0.98 -7.86
CA ASN A 93 15.29 0.78 -8.21
C ASN A 93 16.19 1.51 -7.20
N PRO A 94 17.30 0.90 -6.73
CA PRO A 94 18.17 1.59 -5.78
C PRO A 94 18.88 2.78 -6.43
N GLY A 95 18.92 3.91 -5.73
CA GLY A 95 19.72 5.06 -6.16
C GLY A 95 21.22 4.81 -6.01
N ARG A 96 22.05 5.68 -6.59
CA ARG A 96 23.52 5.59 -6.53
C ARG A 96 24.07 5.40 -5.11
N ALA A 97 23.57 6.18 -4.14
CA ALA A 97 24.00 6.08 -2.74
C ALA A 97 23.66 4.71 -2.11
N SER A 98 22.49 4.16 -2.42
CA SER A 98 22.09 2.85 -1.93
C SER A 98 22.88 1.72 -2.59
N THR A 99 23.16 1.84 -3.88
CA THR A 99 24.02 0.90 -4.61
C THR A 99 25.44 0.92 -4.06
N SER A 100 26.01 2.11 -3.85
CA SER A 100 27.38 2.27 -3.34
C SER A 100 27.54 1.82 -1.88
N SER A 101 26.57 2.13 -1.02
CA SER A 101 26.63 1.72 0.38
C SER A 101 26.25 0.25 0.57
N GLY A 102 25.48 -0.36 -0.35
CA GLY A 102 24.96 -1.71 -0.16
C GLY A 102 23.72 -1.79 0.74
N GLY A 103 23.11 -0.65 1.07
CA GLY A 103 21.86 -0.62 1.83
C GLY A 103 20.87 0.46 1.41
N ILE A 104 19.62 0.25 1.79
CA ILE A 104 18.49 1.12 1.49
C ILE A 104 17.76 1.44 2.80
N SER A 105 17.47 2.72 3.01
CA SER A 105 16.83 3.19 4.23
C SER A 105 15.32 3.08 4.12
N PHE A 106 14.72 2.48 5.13
CA PHE A 106 13.27 2.33 5.32
C PHE A 106 12.89 2.92 6.67
N ILE A 107 11.60 3.16 6.85
CA ILE A 107 10.98 3.50 8.13
C ILE A 107 10.05 2.35 8.50
N TYR A 108 9.82 2.15 9.79
CA TYR A 108 8.94 1.12 10.31
C TYR A 108 7.79 1.76 11.09
N LEU A 109 6.59 1.75 10.50
CA LEU A 109 5.41 2.37 11.09
C LEU A 109 4.58 1.33 11.85
N ARG A 110 4.29 1.63 13.12
CA ARG A 110 3.52 0.79 14.04
C ARG A 110 2.86 1.67 15.11
N ALA A 111 1.75 1.22 15.69
CA ALA A 111 0.93 2.03 16.59
C ALA A 111 1.66 2.50 17.86
N ASP A 112 2.59 1.71 18.37
CA ASP A 112 3.41 1.97 19.56
C ASP A 112 4.71 2.75 19.27
N THR A 113 5.01 2.96 17.99
CA THR A 113 6.20 3.67 17.49
C THR A 113 5.87 4.78 16.51
N ARG A 114 4.65 5.33 16.59
CA ARG A 114 4.10 6.33 15.67
C ARG A 114 4.93 7.62 15.57
N PHE A 115 4.71 8.34 14.48
CA PHE A 115 5.27 9.65 14.16
C PHE A 115 4.31 10.40 13.23
N ASN A 116 4.37 11.73 13.21
CA ASN A 116 3.50 12.56 12.38
C ASN A 116 4.03 12.79 10.95
N ASN A 117 5.30 12.43 10.67
CA ASN A 117 5.92 12.61 9.35
C ASN A 117 7.08 11.62 9.10
N PRO A 118 7.11 10.90 7.96
CA PRO A 118 8.12 9.87 7.68
C PRO A 118 9.47 10.41 7.16
N ASP A 119 9.57 11.61 6.62
CA ASP A 119 10.81 12.29 6.20
C ASP A 119 10.34 13.58 5.51
N ALA A 120 10.39 14.72 6.21
CA ALA A 120 9.98 16.01 5.67
C ALA A 120 10.49 16.17 4.22
N ASN A 121 9.59 16.44 3.27
CA ASN A 121 9.83 16.56 1.83
C ASN A 121 9.81 15.28 0.98
N LYS A 122 9.17 14.19 1.42
CA LYS A 122 8.82 13.07 0.52
C LYS A 122 7.37 12.68 0.72
N LEU A 123 6.56 12.86 -0.33
CA LEU A 123 5.12 12.69 -0.27
C LEU A 123 4.61 11.36 -0.84
N ASN A 124 5.50 10.51 -1.37
CA ASN A 124 5.12 9.24 -1.96
C ASN A 124 6.18 8.17 -1.75
N GLY A 125 5.81 6.93 -2.03
CA GLY A 125 6.72 5.80 -2.00
C GLY A 125 5.99 4.48 -2.07
N PHE A 126 6.60 3.45 -1.49
CA PHE A 126 5.99 2.13 -1.40
C PHE A 126 6.15 1.51 -0.01
N VAL A 127 5.26 0.58 0.29
CA VAL A 127 5.25 -0.21 1.53
C VAL A 127 5.54 -1.66 1.18
N LEU A 128 6.44 -2.30 1.92
CA LEU A 128 6.65 -3.75 1.80
C LEU A 128 5.71 -4.51 2.73
N TYR A 129 5.24 -5.66 2.26
CA TYR A 129 4.62 -6.65 3.13
C TYR A 129 5.59 -7.08 4.24
N PRO A 130 5.10 -7.33 5.46
CA PRO A 130 5.85 -8.09 6.46
C PRO A 130 6.30 -9.43 5.88
N TYR A 131 7.54 -9.83 6.15
CA TYR A 131 8.20 -10.91 5.41
C TYR A 131 7.61 -12.32 5.61
N GLY A 132 6.77 -12.50 6.62
CA GLY A 132 6.01 -13.72 6.89
C GLY A 132 4.61 -13.73 6.28
N HIS A 133 4.25 -12.73 5.47
CA HIS A 133 3.00 -12.72 4.72
C HIS A 133 2.92 -13.95 3.78
N ALA A 134 1.77 -14.62 3.82
CA ALA A 134 1.62 -15.97 3.27
C ALA A 134 0.99 -16.02 1.86
N HIS A 135 0.28 -14.98 1.42
CA HIS A 135 -0.57 -15.04 0.22
C HIS A 135 -0.53 -13.75 -0.62
N PRO A 136 0.40 -13.61 -1.58
CA PRO A 136 1.35 -14.64 -2.01
C PRO A 136 2.52 -14.80 -1.03
N PRO A 137 3.12 -16.01 -0.94
CA PRO A 137 4.25 -16.22 -0.06
C PRO A 137 5.47 -15.44 -0.59
N ILE A 138 6.13 -14.72 0.31
CA ILE A 138 7.32 -13.95 -0.03
C ILE A 138 8.52 -14.90 -0.18
N LYS A 139 8.96 -15.11 -1.42
CA LYS A 139 10.09 -16.01 -1.73
C LYS A 139 11.45 -15.38 -1.47
N LYS A 140 11.58 -14.09 -1.72
CA LYS A 140 12.81 -13.31 -1.54
C LYS A 140 12.45 -11.96 -0.95
N ALA A 141 13.16 -11.59 0.11
CA ALA A 141 13.06 -10.29 0.75
C ALA A 141 14.47 -9.74 1.01
N PRO A 142 14.68 -8.43 0.91
CA PRO A 142 15.91 -7.80 1.37
C PRO A 142 16.16 -8.13 2.85
N GLN A 143 17.42 -8.27 3.25
CA GLN A 143 17.76 -8.50 4.65
C GLN A 143 17.62 -7.18 5.43
N VAL A 144 16.99 -7.20 6.60
CA VAL A 144 17.09 -6.09 7.56
C VAL A 144 18.48 -6.17 8.21
N LEU A 145 19.34 -5.21 7.89
CA LEU A 145 20.74 -5.15 8.33
C LEU A 145 20.86 -4.56 9.73
N CYS A 146 20.11 -3.50 10.02
CA CYS A 146 20.06 -2.88 11.33
C CYS A 146 18.78 -2.07 11.56
N SER A 147 18.48 -1.83 12.83
CA SER A 147 17.35 -1.03 13.30
C SER A 147 17.82 0.06 14.26
N PHE A 148 17.29 1.27 14.06
CA PHE A 148 17.54 2.45 14.89
C PHE A 148 16.20 2.97 15.45
N PRO A 149 16.07 3.22 16.77
CA PRO A 149 14.85 3.77 17.35
C PRO A 149 14.42 5.14 16.79
N LEU A 150 15.38 5.95 16.33
CA LEU A 150 15.13 7.26 15.71
C LEU A 150 15.85 7.33 14.34
N ASP A 151 15.76 8.46 13.64
CA ASP A 151 16.57 8.69 12.45
C ASP A 151 18.05 8.72 12.85
N ALA A 152 18.88 7.93 12.16
CA ALA A 152 20.30 7.81 12.45
C ALA A 152 21.19 8.42 11.36
N GLY A 153 20.62 9.13 10.37
CA GLY A 153 21.40 9.71 9.28
C GLY A 153 22.15 8.66 8.46
N THR A 154 21.52 7.50 8.23
CA THR A 154 22.14 6.26 7.71
C THR A 154 22.85 6.35 6.36
N HIS A 155 22.73 7.47 5.64
CA HIS A 155 23.46 7.75 4.41
C HIS A 155 24.90 8.25 4.66
N LYS A 156 25.20 8.68 5.88
CA LYS A 156 26.53 9.12 6.34
C LYS A 156 27.14 8.15 7.35
N ARG A 157 26.74 6.88 7.26
CA ARG A 157 27.29 5.80 8.08
C ARG A 157 28.02 4.80 7.22
N ASP A 158 29.10 4.23 7.75
CA ASP A 158 29.77 3.08 7.12
C ASP A 158 28.98 1.77 7.33
N ASP A 159 29.59 0.63 6.98
CA ASP A 159 28.98 -0.71 7.11
C ASP A 159 27.55 -0.76 6.58
N LYS A 160 27.37 -0.38 5.30
CA LYS A 160 26.06 -0.32 4.66
C LYS A 160 25.05 0.56 5.41
N GLY A 161 25.51 1.58 6.13
CA GLY A 161 24.70 2.52 6.88
C GLY A 161 24.36 2.08 8.31
N CYS A 162 25.01 1.03 8.82
CA CYS A 162 24.77 0.46 10.14
C CYS A 162 25.88 0.71 11.16
N GLY A 163 27.04 1.22 10.73
CA GLY A 163 28.18 1.48 11.60
C GLY A 163 28.36 2.97 11.92
N ASP A 164 29.61 3.41 11.91
CA ASP A 164 30.10 4.69 12.42
C ASP A 164 29.54 5.89 11.64
N GLN A 165 29.23 7.00 12.32
CA GLN A 165 28.70 8.21 11.71
C GLN A 165 29.83 9.19 11.35
N PHE A 166 29.97 9.52 10.07
CA PHE A 166 31.09 10.35 9.60
C PHE A 166 31.06 11.81 10.08
N ASP A 167 29.92 12.29 10.58
CA ASP A 167 29.74 13.67 11.07
C ASP A 167 29.97 13.81 12.60
N THR A 168 30.32 12.74 13.32
CA THR A 168 30.57 12.77 14.77
C THR A 168 32.07 12.63 15.08
N SER A 169 32.47 13.04 16.28
CA SER A 169 33.86 12.91 16.75
C SER A 169 34.12 11.61 17.52
N ALA A 170 33.07 10.91 17.93
CA ALA A 170 33.12 9.60 18.55
C ALA A 170 32.86 8.52 17.49
N VAL A 171 33.40 7.33 17.69
CA VAL A 171 33.13 6.19 16.81
C VAL A 171 31.88 5.47 17.31
N GLU A 172 30.80 5.49 16.54
CA GLU A 172 29.61 4.71 16.87
C GLU A 172 29.77 3.26 16.38
N THR A 173 29.57 2.31 17.29
CA THR A 173 29.55 0.87 16.97
C THR A 173 28.12 0.33 17.09
N SER A 174 27.98 -0.99 16.96
CA SER A 174 26.70 -1.66 17.17
C SER A 174 26.30 -1.64 18.65
N CYS A 175 25.00 -1.70 18.92
CA CYS A 175 24.52 -1.74 20.31
C CYS A 175 25.08 -2.97 21.06
N GLU A 176 25.22 -4.10 20.38
CA GLU A 176 25.75 -5.33 20.95
C GLU A 176 27.23 -5.18 21.37
N ALA A 177 28.04 -4.43 20.60
CA ALA A 177 29.42 -4.14 20.96
C ALA A 177 29.55 -3.22 22.18
N LEU A 178 28.49 -2.46 22.50
CA LEU A 178 28.38 -1.64 23.72
C LEU A 178 27.69 -2.38 24.88
N ASN A 179 27.37 -3.67 24.71
CA ASN A 179 26.59 -4.45 25.69
C ASN A 179 25.20 -3.83 25.96
N ILE A 180 24.62 -3.18 24.95
CA ILE A 180 23.26 -2.63 24.94
C ILE A 180 22.35 -3.66 24.27
N HIS A 181 21.46 -4.26 25.06
CA HIS A 181 20.56 -5.33 24.58
C HIS A 181 19.09 -5.06 24.84
N THR A 182 18.78 -4.11 25.73
CA THR A 182 17.41 -3.73 26.08
C THR A 182 17.05 -2.34 25.59
N ALA A 183 15.75 -2.03 25.62
CA ALA A 183 15.27 -0.70 25.29
C ALA A 183 15.74 0.34 26.30
N GLU A 184 15.77 -0.05 27.57
CA GLU A 184 16.19 0.76 28.71
C GLU A 184 17.69 1.08 28.61
N ASP A 185 18.54 0.09 28.32
CA ASP A 185 19.99 0.32 28.09
C ASP A 185 20.23 1.33 26.96
N TRP A 186 19.47 1.21 25.88
CA TRP A 186 19.60 2.09 24.73
C TRP A 186 19.16 3.52 25.06
N VAL A 187 18.04 3.68 25.80
CA VAL A 187 17.55 5.00 26.23
C VAL A 187 18.59 5.66 27.15
N ASP A 188 19.12 4.92 28.12
CA ASP A 188 20.14 5.43 29.04
C ASP A 188 21.42 5.86 28.30
N ASP A 189 21.85 5.11 27.28
CA ASP A 189 22.99 5.48 26.45
C ASP A 189 22.71 6.72 25.59
N HIS A 190 21.55 6.77 24.94
CA HIS A 190 21.16 7.88 24.08
C HIS A 190 21.05 9.21 24.85
N LEU A 191 20.53 9.17 26.08
CA LEU A 191 20.42 10.35 26.95
C LEU A 191 21.78 10.87 27.43
N LYS A 192 22.84 10.04 27.51
CA LYS A 192 24.22 10.51 27.78
C LYS A 192 24.77 11.37 26.64
N THR A 193 24.15 11.28 25.46
CA THR A 193 24.53 12.04 24.26
C THR A 193 23.60 13.21 23.97
N ASP A 194 22.84 13.66 24.98
CA ASP A 194 21.82 14.72 24.89
C ASP A 194 20.70 14.41 23.88
N GLY A 195 20.46 13.13 23.57
CA GLY A 195 19.46 12.73 22.58
C GLY A 195 19.88 12.95 21.13
N ALA A 196 21.19 13.07 20.86
CA ALA A 196 21.69 13.34 19.52
C ALA A 196 21.42 12.16 18.56
N LEU A 197 20.61 12.41 17.53
CA LEU A 197 20.25 11.43 16.49
C LEU A 197 21.46 10.74 15.84
N ARG A 198 22.57 11.47 15.71
CA ARG A 198 23.76 10.99 15.01
C ARG A 198 24.63 10.04 15.83
N LYS A 199 24.55 10.12 17.16
CA LYS A 199 25.43 9.39 18.10
C LYS A 199 24.85 8.06 18.60
N GLN A 200 23.61 7.74 18.21
CA GLN A 200 22.98 6.48 18.63
C GLN A 200 23.67 5.25 18.02
N CYS A 201 23.74 4.16 18.78
CA CYS A 201 24.07 2.84 18.25
C CYS A 201 22.88 2.25 17.47
N GLY A 202 23.17 1.37 16.52
CA GLY A 202 22.17 0.55 15.81
C GLY A 202 22.22 -0.91 16.24
N PHE A 203 21.05 -1.53 16.38
CA PHE A 203 20.95 -2.98 16.61
C PHE A 203 21.20 -3.72 15.30
N ARG A 204 22.21 -4.60 15.23
CA ARG A 204 22.65 -5.31 14.01
C ARG A 204 22.31 -6.80 14.04
N GLU A 205 22.16 -7.41 15.22
CA GLU A 205 21.73 -8.81 15.35
C GLU A 205 20.27 -9.01 14.89
N VAL A 206 19.52 -7.94 14.62
CA VAL A 206 18.18 -7.99 13.96
C VAL A 206 18.19 -8.72 12.61
N SER A 207 19.37 -8.91 12.02
CA SER A 207 19.62 -9.69 10.81
C SER A 207 19.49 -11.22 11.03
N GLY A 208 19.59 -11.68 12.27
CA GLY A 208 19.36 -13.05 12.74
C GLY A 208 17.88 -13.43 12.75
N ARG A 209 17.30 -13.57 11.57
CA ARG A 209 15.84 -13.71 11.33
C ARG A 209 15.16 -14.97 11.91
N PHE A 210 15.90 -15.97 12.35
CA PHE A 210 15.37 -17.20 12.96
C PHE A 210 16.01 -17.46 14.32
N GLU A 211 16.41 -16.38 14.99
CA GLU A 211 17.11 -16.42 16.26
C GLU A 211 16.40 -15.51 17.24
N GLU A 212 16.22 -15.99 18.47
CA GLU A 212 15.56 -15.25 19.54
C GLU A 212 16.19 -13.88 19.76
N LYS A 213 17.53 -13.78 19.70
CA LYS A 213 18.26 -12.52 19.85
C LYS A 213 17.89 -11.46 18.81
N GLY A 214 17.74 -11.86 17.54
CA GLY A 214 17.33 -10.94 16.48
C GLY A 214 15.94 -10.37 16.73
N ALA A 215 15.02 -11.20 17.25
CA ALA A 215 13.69 -10.75 17.64
C ALA A 215 13.73 -9.83 18.87
N GLN A 216 14.51 -10.19 19.89
CA GLN A 216 14.69 -9.39 21.11
C GLN A 216 15.28 -8.00 20.80
N HIS A 217 16.33 -7.91 19.99
CA HIS A 217 16.96 -6.62 19.65
C HIS A 217 16.11 -5.77 18.72
N PHE A 218 15.36 -6.39 17.81
CA PHE A 218 14.38 -5.64 17.02
C PHE A 218 13.30 -5.05 17.94
N TYR A 219 12.79 -5.85 18.88
CA TYR A 219 11.82 -5.36 19.86
C TYR A 219 12.42 -4.26 20.77
N ALA A 220 13.66 -4.42 21.23
CA ALA A 220 14.37 -3.40 22.00
C ALA A 220 14.42 -2.07 21.23
N SER A 221 14.69 -2.10 19.92
CA SER A 221 14.68 -0.91 19.08
C SER A 221 13.30 -0.23 19.03
N LEU A 222 12.22 -1.00 18.93
CA LEU A 222 10.85 -0.46 18.92
C LEU A 222 10.44 0.10 20.28
N LYS A 223 10.72 -0.65 21.35
CA LYS A 223 10.38 -0.27 22.72
C LYS A 223 11.19 0.94 23.20
N ALA A 224 12.46 1.06 22.81
CA ALA A 224 13.29 2.24 23.13
C ALA A 224 12.64 3.53 22.63
N ARG A 225 12.18 3.54 21.38
CA ARG A 225 11.40 4.65 20.82
C ARG A 225 10.12 4.88 21.60
N SER A 226 9.38 3.83 21.93
CA SER A 226 8.13 3.93 22.70
C SER A 226 8.34 4.55 24.09
N LEU A 227 9.48 4.28 24.73
CA LEU A 227 9.88 4.91 25.99
C LEU A 227 10.18 6.40 25.80
N LEU A 228 10.90 6.78 24.74
CA LEU A 228 11.21 8.19 24.45
C LEU A 228 9.99 9.03 24.10
N LEU A 229 8.99 8.46 23.43
CA LEU A 229 7.74 9.15 23.09
C LEU A 229 7.03 9.80 24.28
N LYS A 230 7.28 9.33 25.52
CA LYS A 230 6.72 9.91 26.75
C LYS A 230 7.42 11.19 27.21
N ASN A 231 8.66 11.42 26.78
CA ASN A 231 9.52 12.53 27.19
C ASN A 231 10.00 13.35 25.96
N SER A 232 9.19 13.35 24.89
CA SER A 232 9.57 13.81 23.55
C SER A 232 10.02 15.28 23.49
N ASP A 233 9.46 16.11 24.35
CA ASP A 233 9.69 17.56 24.44
C ASP A 233 11.00 17.95 25.14
N GLN A 234 11.73 16.97 25.71
CA GLN A 234 12.96 17.18 26.47
C GLN A 234 14.23 16.80 25.71
N LEU A 235 14.09 16.31 24.48
CA LEU A 235 15.21 15.88 23.63
C LEU A 235 15.57 16.96 22.60
N GLU A 236 16.79 16.90 22.05
CA GLU A 236 17.21 17.77 20.94
C GLU A 236 16.23 17.71 19.75
N TYR A 237 15.57 16.55 19.55
CA TYR A 237 14.56 16.33 18.52
C TYR A 237 13.32 15.68 19.12
N ASP A 238 12.14 16.19 18.75
CA ASP A 238 10.86 15.57 19.10
C ASP A 238 10.77 14.18 18.46
N THR A 239 10.63 13.15 19.29
CA THR A 239 10.49 11.75 18.86
C THR A 239 9.24 11.54 18.01
N PHE A 240 8.15 12.28 18.23
CA PHE A 240 6.94 12.20 17.42
C PHE A 240 7.14 12.82 16.03
N GLU A 241 8.01 13.82 15.90
CA GLU A 241 8.35 14.44 14.62
C GLU A 241 9.51 13.73 13.89
N THR A 242 10.19 12.82 14.58
CA THR A 242 11.35 12.10 14.06
C THR A 242 11.00 10.65 13.79
N PRO A 243 11.05 10.15 12.54
CA PRO A 243 10.80 8.75 12.23
C PRO A 243 11.92 7.85 12.77
N ASN A 244 11.64 6.55 12.94
CA ASN A 244 12.72 5.56 13.13
C ASN A 244 13.42 5.25 11.80
N LYS A 245 14.50 4.45 11.85
CA LYS A 245 15.17 4.02 10.62
C LYS A 245 15.56 2.55 10.64
N LEU A 246 15.23 1.87 9.55
CA LEU A 246 15.77 0.56 9.21
C LEU A 246 16.76 0.71 8.06
N ARG A 247 17.80 -0.13 8.05
CA ARG A 247 18.61 -0.37 6.85
C ARG A 247 18.37 -1.76 6.34
N LEU A 248 17.92 -1.86 5.10
CA LEU A 248 17.77 -3.11 4.39
C LEU A 248 18.92 -3.28 3.40
N SER A 249 19.28 -4.51 3.06
CA SER A 249 20.26 -4.79 2.00
C SER A 249 19.80 -4.22 0.67
N THR A 250 20.73 -3.68 -0.12
CA THR A 250 20.44 -3.23 -1.49
C THR A 250 20.08 -4.42 -2.41
N TRP A 251 19.49 -4.13 -3.57
CA TRP A 251 19.19 -5.11 -4.62
C TRP A 251 19.63 -4.60 -6.00
N ALA A 252 19.55 -5.43 -7.03
CA ALA A 252 19.82 -5.02 -8.41
C ALA A 252 18.67 -4.17 -8.97
N GLU A 253 18.92 -3.31 -9.95
CA GLU A 253 17.82 -2.65 -10.67
C GLU A 253 16.88 -3.68 -11.30
N ASN A 254 15.58 -3.35 -11.34
CA ASN A 254 14.51 -4.18 -11.88
C ASN A 254 14.49 -5.60 -11.29
N PRO A 255 14.45 -5.75 -9.96
CA PRO A 255 14.51 -7.06 -9.31
C PRO A 255 13.31 -7.93 -9.73
N ASP A 256 13.52 -9.23 -9.96
CA ASP A 256 12.44 -10.15 -10.34
C ASP A 256 11.27 -10.13 -9.35
N SER A 257 11.58 -9.95 -8.06
CA SER A 257 10.59 -9.90 -6.99
C SER A 257 10.96 -8.87 -5.92
N LEU A 258 10.00 -8.02 -5.57
CA LEU A 258 9.97 -7.27 -4.31
C LEU A 258 8.58 -7.44 -3.70
N PRO A 259 8.48 -7.62 -2.37
CA PRO A 259 7.20 -7.79 -1.70
C PRO A 259 6.50 -6.45 -1.49
N ILE A 260 6.28 -5.67 -2.55
CA ILE A 260 5.56 -4.40 -2.47
C ILE A 260 4.07 -4.70 -2.24
N MET A 261 3.55 -4.17 -1.14
CA MET A 261 2.15 -4.26 -0.72
C MET A 261 1.29 -3.18 -1.36
N ALA A 262 1.78 -1.95 -1.32
CA ALA A 262 1.10 -0.79 -1.85
C ALA A 262 2.12 0.26 -2.27
N PHE A 263 1.76 1.04 -3.29
CA PHE A 263 2.29 2.40 -3.41
C PHE A 263 1.50 3.30 -2.47
N PHE A 264 2.12 4.37 -2.00
CA PHE A 264 1.43 5.32 -1.13
C PHE A 264 1.71 6.74 -1.52
N TYR A 265 0.80 7.62 -1.11
CA TYR A 265 1.04 9.04 -1.03
C TYR A 265 0.55 9.61 0.31
N VAL A 266 1.01 10.81 0.60
CA VAL A 266 0.50 11.68 1.65
C VAL A 266 0.19 13.06 1.08
N ASP A 267 -0.70 13.77 1.76
CA ASP A 267 -0.95 15.18 1.52
C ASP A 267 -0.23 15.99 2.58
N ASP A 268 0.38 17.10 2.16
CA ASP A 268 1.06 18.05 3.02
C ASP A 268 0.52 19.46 2.75
N PRO A 269 0.19 20.26 3.79
CA PRO A 269 -0.36 21.60 3.62
C PRO A 269 0.53 22.57 2.83
N TYR A 270 1.83 22.35 2.79
CA TYR A 270 2.82 23.24 2.16
C TYR A 270 3.36 22.68 0.85
N LEU A 271 3.54 21.36 0.77
CA LEU A 271 4.13 20.68 -0.39
C LEU A 271 3.09 20.15 -1.38
N GLY A 272 1.81 20.14 -1.01
CA GLY A 272 0.71 19.61 -1.83
C GLY A 272 0.54 18.11 -1.68
N SER A 273 0.15 17.42 -2.76
CA SER A 273 -0.15 15.99 -2.73
C SER A 273 0.92 15.16 -3.44
N GLY A 274 1.30 14.03 -2.84
CA GLY A 274 2.13 13.02 -3.50
C GLY A 274 1.38 12.13 -4.49
N LEU A 275 0.06 12.31 -4.67
CA LEU A 275 -0.78 11.41 -5.46
C LEU A 275 -0.26 11.23 -6.89
N ALA A 276 0.09 12.31 -7.59
CA ALA A 276 0.58 12.23 -8.96
C ALA A 276 1.85 11.36 -9.11
N ALA A 277 2.73 11.40 -8.11
CA ALA A 277 3.94 10.57 -8.09
C ALA A 277 3.61 9.10 -7.79
N ALA A 278 2.72 8.82 -6.84
CA ALA A 278 2.25 7.45 -6.57
C ALA A 278 1.51 6.83 -7.77
N GLN A 279 0.74 7.65 -8.49
CA GLN A 279 0.07 7.28 -9.75
C GLN A 279 1.06 6.88 -10.83
N GLN A 280 2.17 7.62 -10.97
CA GLN A 280 3.23 7.25 -11.90
C GLN A 280 3.92 5.96 -11.46
N ASP A 281 4.24 5.81 -10.17
CA ASP A 281 4.89 4.61 -9.64
C ASP A 281 4.02 3.35 -9.90
N GLN A 282 2.70 3.46 -9.73
CA GLN A 282 1.75 2.38 -10.03
C GLN A 282 1.72 2.02 -11.52
N LEU A 283 1.71 3.01 -12.41
CA LEU A 283 1.75 2.79 -13.86
C LEU A 283 3.05 2.11 -14.27
N ASP A 284 4.19 2.61 -13.79
CA ASP A 284 5.50 2.05 -14.06
C ASP A 284 5.57 0.58 -13.61
N TRP A 285 5.01 0.26 -12.45
CA TRP A 285 5.00 -1.09 -11.90
C TRP A 285 4.11 -2.06 -12.69
N VAL A 286 2.83 -1.73 -12.83
CA VAL A 286 1.82 -2.63 -13.37
C VAL A 286 1.88 -2.69 -14.89
N VAL A 287 2.06 -1.54 -15.55
CA VAL A 287 1.96 -1.42 -17.01
C VAL A 287 3.33 -1.63 -17.65
N GLU A 288 4.29 -0.76 -17.33
CA GLU A 288 5.60 -0.72 -17.99
C GLU A 288 6.44 -1.95 -17.64
N ASN A 289 6.38 -2.38 -16.37
CA ASN A 289 7.12 -3.53 -15.88
C ASN A 289 6.28 -4.82 -15.80
N LYS A 290 5.02 -4.79 -16.25
CA LYS A 290 4.14 -5.97 -16.37
C LYS A 290 4.01 -6.76 -15.06
N ARG A 291 3.91 -6.06 -13.93
CA ARG A 291 3.80 -6.69 -12.60
C ARG A 291 2.34 -6.79 -12.16
N ALA A 292 2.11 -7.59 -11.12
CA ALA A 292 0.79 -7.73 -10.52
C ALA A 292 0.24 -6.38 -10.05
N TYR A 293 -1.08 -6.26 -10.05
CA TYR A 293 -1.77 -5.09 -9.49
C TYR A 293 -1.26 -4.78 -8.09
N THR A 294 -1.03 -3.51 -7.83
CA THR A 294 -0.58 -3.00 -6.54
C THR A 294 -1.29 -1.67 -6.30
N PRO A 295 -2.15 -1.56 -5.27
CA PRO A 295 -2.96 -0.38 -5.08
C PRO A 295 -2.12 0.81 -4.60
N ILE A 296 -2.67 1.99 -4.82
CA ILE A 296 -2.24 3.23 -4.16
C ILE A 296 -3.09 3.41 -2.91
N ILE A 297 -2.44 3.59 -1.77
CA ILE A 297 -3.07 3.82 -0.48
C ILE A 297 -2.66 5.21 0.04
N LYS A 298 -3.63 6.04 0.41
CA LYS A 298 -3.35 7.29 1.11
C LYS A 298 -2.97 6.97 2.55
N ILE A 299 -1.81 7.46 2.99
CA ILE A 299 -1.43 7.42 4.41
C ILE A 299 -1.73 8.78 5.02
N THR A 300 -2.59 8.80 6.03
CA THR A 300 -2.77 9.98 6.89
C THR A 300 -2.02 9.70 8.19
N TYR A 301 -0.91 10.40 8.41
CA TYR A 301 -0.14 10.29 9.65
C TYR A 301 -0.92 10.95 10.81
N PRO A 302 -0.76 10.46 12.05
CA PRO A 302 -1.46 11.02 13.20
C PRO A 302 -1.06 12.48 13.42
N ALA A 303 -2.03 13.37 13.64
CA ALA A 303 -1.73 14.78 13.92
C ALA A 303 -1.20 14.97 15.35
N THR A 304 -1.61 14.08 16.26
CA THR A 304 -1.22 14.10 17.67
C THR A 304 -0.81 12.72 18.17
N MET A 305 -0.11 12.71 19.31
CA MET A 305 0.31 11.50 20.00
C MET A 305 -0.84 10.60 20.47
N ASN A 306 -2.09 11.06 20.44
CA ASN A 306 -3.26 10.27 20.85
C ASN A 306 -4.01 9.66 19.66
N GLU A 307 -3.59 9.97 18.44
CA GLU A 307 -4.21 9.51 17.20
C GLU A 307 -3.41 8.38 16.55
N HIS A 308 -4.03 7.73 15.57
CA HIS A 308 -3.43 6.66 14.80
C HIS A 308 -3.26 7.07 13.34
N ALA A 309 -2.25 6.52 12.68
CA ALA A 309 -2.18 6.57 11.23
C ALA A 309 -3.40 5.88 10.62
N VAL A 310 -3.94 6.45 9.56
CA VAL A 310 -5.08 5.92 8.81
C VAL A 310 -4.63 5.59 7.39
N PHE A 311 -5.07 4.43 6.90
CA PHE A 311 -4.78 3.91 5.57
C PHE A 311 -6.08 3.87 4.78
N THR A 312 -6.15 4.63 3.69
CA THR A 312 -7.38 4.77 2.91
C THR A 312 -7.13 4.38 1.47
N PHE A 313 -7.92 3.43 0.99
CA PHE A 313 -8.04 3.16 -0.43
C PHE A 313 -9.11 4.08 -1.03
N ASN A 314 -8.86 4.55 -2.25
CA ASN A 314 -9.83 5.29 -3.04
C ASN A 314 -9.64 4.90 -4.51
N GLN A 315 -10.73 4.47 -5.15
CA GLN A 315 -10.74 4.08 -6.56
C GLN A 315 -10.30 5.22 -7.50
N ALA A 316 -10.63 6.46 -7.14
CA ALA A 316 -10.25 7.64 -7.93
C ALA A 316 -8.74 7.94 -7.90
N ASP A 317 -8.02 7.40 -6.91
CA ASP A 317 -6.58 7.58 -6.80
C ASP A 317 -5.83 6.63 -7.75
N GLN A 318 -6.46 5.54 -8.18
CA GLN A 318 -5.86 4.49 -8.99
C GLN A 318 -5.76 4.88 -10.48
N ARG A 319 -4.73 4.37 -11.16
CA ARG A 319 -4.49 4.54 -12.61
C ARG A 319 -4.58 3.25 -13.40
N VAL A 320 -4.66 2.12 -12.71
CA VAL A 320 -4.84 0.79 -13.28
C VAL A 320 -5.93 0.07 -12.52
N CYS A 321 -6.52 -0.94 -13.15
CA CYS A 321 -7.54 -1.76 -12.52
C CYS A 321 -6.97 -3.11 -12.06
N PRO A 322 -7.46 -3.67 -10.94
CA PRO A 322 -7.17 -5.04 -10.55
C PRO A 322 -7.74 -6.03 -11.58
N THR A 323 -8.95 -5.75 -12.07
CA THR A 323 -9.59 -6.40 -13.22
C THR A 323 -10.27 -5.32 -14.07
N TYR A 324 -10.15 -5.43 -15.39
CA TYR A 324 -10.80 -4.52 -16.32
C TYR A 324 -12.21 -4.99 -16.69
N PHE A 325 -12.51 -6.28 -16.59
CA PHE A 325 -13.81 -6.85 -16.95
C PHE A 325 -14.35 -7.79 -15.87
N ASP A 326 -15.62 -7.63 -15.51
CA ASP A 326 -16.29 -8.50 -14.53
C ASP A 326 -16.84 -9.78 -15.17
N ALA A 327 -17.13 -9.72 -16.48
CA ALA A 327 -17.62 -10.86 -17.24
C ALA A 327 -17.29 -10.72 -18.72
N ALA A 328 -17.23 -11.84 -19.41
CA ALA A 328 -17.07 -11.91 -20.85
C ALA A 328 -17.79 -13.14 -21.41
N ARG A 329 -18.38 -13.01 -22.60
CA ARG A 329 -19.07 -14.10 -23.30
C ARG A 329 -19.01 -13.94 -24.80
N TRP A 330 -18.90 -15.05 -25.51
CA TRP A 330 -18.95 -15.08 -26.97
C TRP A 330 -20.38 -15.03 -27.50
N VAL A 331 -20.58 -14.29 -28.58
CA VAL A 331 -21.87 -14.15 -29.27
C VAL A 331 -21.64 -14.25 -30.77
N LEU A 332 -22.28 -15.23 -31.41
CA LEU A 332 -22.28 -15.35 -32.87
C LEU A 332 -23.31 -14.41 -33.48
N LYS A 333 -22.87 -13.48 -34.33
CA LYS A 333 -23.73 -12.59 -35.09
C LYS A 333 -23.28 -12.57 -36.54
N GLU A 334 -24.20 -12.83 -37.47
CA GLU A 334 -23.92 -12.82 -38.92
C GLU A 334 -22.70 -13.69 -39.30
N GLY A 335 -22.57 -14.85 -38.64
CA GLY A 335 -21.47 -15.79 -38.87
C GLY A 335 -20.11 -15.37 -38.29
N LYS A 336 -20.05 -14.31 -37.47
CA LYS A 336 -18.83 -13.81 -36.81
C LYS A 336 -18.97 -13.75 -35.29
N TRP A 337 -17.92 -14.14 -34.57
CA TRP A 337 -17.93 -14.32 -33.12
C TRP A 337 -17.53 -13.06 -32.35
N LEU A 338 -18.47 -12.24 -31.88
CA LEU A 338 -18.20 -11.08 -31.01
C LEU A 338 -17.88 -11.52 -29.58
N LEU A 339 -16.91 -10.86 -28.94
CA LEU A 339 -16.70 -10.97 -27.49
C LEU A 339 -17.47 -9.83 -26.81
N VAL A 340 -18.51 -10.17 -26.05
CA VAL A 340 -19.27 -9.20 -25.26
C VAL A 340 -18.72 -9.20 -23.84
N VAL A 341 -18.23 -8.04 -23.40
CA VAL A 341 -17.59 -7.87 -22.09
C VAL A 341 -18.41 -6.91 -21.22
N THR A 342 -18.44 -7.16 -19.92
CA THR A 342 -18.98 -6.26 -18.90
C THR A 342 -17.80 -5.54 -18.25
N PRO A 343 -17.60 -4.23 -18.48
CA PRO A 343 -16.52 -3.49 -17.83
C PRO A 343 -16.69 -3.51 -16.31
N SER A 344 -15.58 -3.67 -15.59
CA SER A 344 -15.60 -3.60 -14.13
C SER A 344 -15.95 -2.21 -13.61
N ALA A 345 -16.34 -2.11 -12.34
CA ALA A 345 -16.55 -0.82 -11.67
C ALA A 345 -15.31 0.08 -11.76
N CYS A 346 -14.11 -0.49 -11.62
CA CYS A 346 -12.85 0.23 -11.83
C CYS A 346 -12.73 0.73 -13.28
N SER A 347 -12.97 -0.11 -14.30
CA SER A 347 -12.88 0.32 -15.70
C SER A 347 -13.81 1.49 -16.02
N GLN A 348 -14.97 1.54 -15.40
CA GLN A 348 -15.95 2.62 -15.59
C GLN A 348 -15.55 3.92 -14.90
N THR A 349 -14.69 3.89 -13.87
CA THR A 349 -14.38 5.05 -13.03
C THR A 349 -12.92 5.50 -13.08
N VAL A 350 -12.00 4.63 -13.51
CA VAL A 350 -10.56 4.92 -13.54
C VAL A 350 -10.27 6.13 -14.41
N ALA A 351 -9.53 7.09 -13.85
CA ALA A 351 -9.27 8.38 -14.47
C ALA A 351 -8.62 8.25 -15.86
N MET A 352 -7.73 7.27 -16.03
CA MET A 352 -7.18 6.91 -17.33
C MET A 352 -7.32 5.41 -17.54
N PHE A 353 -8.14 5.04 -18.52
CA PHE A 353 -8.32 3.64 -18.90
C PHE A 353 -7.11 3.17 -19.70
N ASN A 354 -6.45 2.12 -19.23
CA ASN A 354 -5.31 1.53 -19.92
C ASN A 354 -5.78 0.41 -20.84
N SER A 355 -6.02 0.75 -22.11
CA SER A 355 -6.49 -0.18 -23.13
C SER A 355 -5.52 -1.33 -23.41
N GLN A 356 -4.21 -1.12 -23.23
CA GLN A 356 -3.22 -2.19 -23.39
C GLN A 356 -3.30 -3.22 -22.26
N ALA A 357 -3.44 -2.78 -21.01
CA ALA A 357 -3.60 -3.67 -19.86
C ALA A 357 -4.92 -4.43 -19.96
N ALA A 358 -6.02 -3.73 -20.29
CA ALA A 358 -7.32 -4.35 -20.54
C ALA A 358 -7.27 -5.37 -21.69
N SER A 359 -6.60 -5.05 -22.80
CA SER A 359 -6.42 -5.97 -23.92
C SER A 359 -5.62 -7.21 -23.52
N LYS A 360 -4.57 -7.06 -22.70
CA LYS A 360 -3.78 -8.20 -22.19
C LYS A 360 -4.62 -9.11 -21.31
N GLU A 361 -5.46 -8.54 -20.43
CA GLU A 361 -6.39 -9.31 -19.60
C GLU A 361 -7.34 -10.16 -20.45
N LEU A 362 -7.99 -9.56 -21.46
CA LEU A 362 -8.90 -10.29 -22.34
C LEU A 362 -8.18 -11.38 -23.15
N VAL A 363 -7.00 -11.09 -23.69
CA VAL A 363 -6.22 -12.09 -24.43
C VAL A 363 -5.74 -13.22 -23.51
N ALA A 364 -5.39 -12.92 -22.27
CA ALA A 364 -5.01 -13.96 -21.30
C ALA A 364 -6.19 -14.87 -20.93
N LEU A 365 -7.41 -14.32 -20.83
CA LEU A 365 -8.62 -15.06 -20.47
C LEU A 365 -9.22 -15.84 -21.64
N HIS A 366 -9.23 -15.25 -22.84
CA HIS A 366 -10.00 -15.74 -24.00
C HIS A 366 -9.16 -16.03 -25.24
N GLY A 367 -7.86 -15.74 -25.23
CA GLY A 367 -7.01 -15.89 -26.42
C GLY A 367 -6.84 -17.33 -26.90
N ALA A 368 -7.20 -18.31 -26.07
CA ALA A 368 -7.19 -19.74 -26.40
C ALA A 368 -8.56 -20.29 -26.82
N ASP A 369 -9.62 -19.48 -26.76
CA ASP A 369 -10.98 -19.89 -27.13
C ASP A 369 -11.08 -20.13 -28.64
N ALA A 370 -11.88 -21.11 -29.07
CA ALA A 370 -12.06 -21.43 -30.49
C ALA A 370 -12.74 -20.27 -31.26
N GLU A 371 -13.55 -19.49 -30.55
CA GLU A 371 -14.23 -18.28 -31.00
C GLU A 371 -13.26 -17.10 -31.18
N PHE A 372 -12.09 -17.14 -30.53
CA PHE A 372 -10.98 -16.21 -30.72
C PHE A 372 -10.25 -16.53 -32.04
N ASN A 373 -11.02 -16.68 -33.12
CA ASN A 373 -10.56 -16.95 -34.48
C ASN A 373 -10.05 -15.64 -35.10
N VAL A 374 -8.86 -15.26 -34.65
CA VAL A 374 -8.15 -14.03 -35.02
C VAL A 374 -7.39 -14.24 -36.34
N LEU A 375 -7.52 -13.30 -37.27
CA LEU A 375 -6.49 -13.06 -38.27
C LEU A 375 -5.21 -12.67 -37.52
N PRO A 376 -4.08 -13.37 -37.65
CA PRO A 376 -2.90 -13.06 -36.86
C PRO A 376 -2.41 -11.63 -37.11
N PRO A 377 -2.13 -10.85 -36.05
CA PRO A 377 -2.71 -10.85 -34.70
C PRO A 377 -3.94 -9.93 -34.56
N GLY A 378 -4.63 -9.97 -33.42
CA GLY A 378 -5.80 -9.14 -33.08
C GLY A 378 -5.48 -7.64 -32.94
N HIS A 379 -5.04 -7.02 -34.03
CA HIS A 379 -4.51 -5.67 -34.21
C HIS A 379 -5.48 -4.53 -33.85
N SER A 380 -6.68 -4.85 -33.38
CA SER A 380 -7.69 -3.84 -33.08
C SER A 380 -8.21 -3.88 -31.65
N ILE A 381 -7.94 -4.91 -30.84
CA ILE A 381 -8.58 -5.01 -29.51
C ILE A 381 -8.22 -3.81 -28.65
N THR A 382 -6.95 -3.40 -28.65
CA THR A 382 -6.49 -2.23 -27.88
C THR A 382 -7.19 -0.96 -28.38
N GLU A 383 -7.30 -0.77 -29.69
CA GLU A 383 -7.92 0.40 -30.32
C GLU A 383 -9.43 0.43 -30.10
N GLN A 384 -10.11 -0.71 -30.20
CA GLN A 384 -11.53 -0.87 -29.89
C GLN A 384 -11.78 -0.51 -28.42
N LEU A 385 -10.99 -1.08 -27.50
CA LEU A 385 -11.10 -0.79 -26.06
C LEU A 385 -10.83 0.66 -25.72
N GLN A 386 -9.83 1.28 -26.36
CA GLN A 386 -9.56 2.71 -26.21
C GLN A 386 -10.79 3.54 -26.64
N CYS A 387 -11.34 3.25 -27.82
CA CYS A 387 -12.52 3.94 -28.35
C CYS A 387 -13.75 3.74 -27.45
N LEU A 388 -14.00 2.51 -27.00
CA LEU A 388 -15.12 2.15 -26.12
C LEU A 388 -15.01 2.84 -24.77
N ALA A 389 -13.84 2.82 -24.13
CA ALA A 389 -13.62 3.47 -22.84
C ALA A 389 -13.66 5.00 -22.94
N SER A 390 -13.34 5.60 -24.09
CA SER A 390 -13.40 7.05 -24.30
C SER A 390 -14.81 7.56 -24.63
N ASN A 391 -15.62 6.79 -25.35
CA ASN A 391 -16.90 7.27 -25.90
C ASN A 391 -18.13 6.57 -25.31
N TYR A 392 -17.97 5.35 -24.79
CA TYR A 392 -19.05 4.48 -24.33
C TYR A 392 -18.76 3.91 -22.93
N ARG A 393 -18.02 4.65 -22.09
CA ARG A 393 -17.53 4.20 -20.78
C ARG A 393 -18.63 3.63 -19.88
N ASN A 394 -19.79 4.29 -19.87
CA ASN A 394 -20.92 3.95 -19.00
C ASN A 394 -21.85 2.89 -19.62
N ALA A 395 -21.52 2.35 -20.79
CA ALA A 395 -22.29 1.26 -21.37
C ALA A 395 -22.15 0.00 -20.50
N ALA A 396 -23.27 -0.65 -20.20
CA ALA A 396 -23.28 -1.86 -19.36
C ALA A 396 -22.47 -3.02 -19.97
N GLN A 397 -22.37 -3.05 -21.30
CA GLN A 397 -21.58 -4.04 -22.04
C GLN A 397 -20.88 -3.37 -23.21
N TRP A 398 -19.67 -3.85 -23.50
CA TRP A 398 -18.96 -3.53 -24.74
C TRP A 398 -18.92 -4.75 -25.63
N GLN A 399 -18.98 -4.51 -26.94
CA GLN A 399 -18.76 -5.55 -27.94
C GLN A 399 -17.37 -5.35 -28.50
N ILE A 400 -16.63 -6.43 -28.62
CA ILE A 400 -15.28 -6.45 -29.18
C ILE A 400 -15.32 -7.43 -30.34
N ALA A 401 -14.68 -7.04 -31.44
CA ALA A 401 -14.59 -7.84 -32.64
C ALA A 401 -13.13 -8.22 -32.92
N PRO A 402 -12.58 -9.29 -32.30
CA PRO A 402 -11.15 -9.61 -32.37
C PRO A 402 -10.59 -9.89 -33.77
N TRP A 403 -11.43 -10.22 -34.74
CA TRP A 403 -11.06 -10.50 -36.13
C TRP A 403 -10.88 -9.24 -37.00
N ARG A 404 -11.14 -8.05 -36.45
CA ARG A 404 -10.94 -6.77 -37.15
C ARG A 404 -9.49 -6.31 -37.00
N SER A 405 -9.01 -5.52 -37.96
CA SER A 405 -7.69 -4.86 -37.87
C SER A 405 -7.90 -3.35 -37.75
N ALA A 406 -7.05 -2.69 -36.96
CA ALA A 406 -6.96 -1.24 -36.89
C ALA A 406 -5.68 -0.70 -37.56
N ASP A 407 -4.98 -1.53 -38.34
CA ASP A 407 -3.71 -1.15 -38.97
C ASP A 407 -3.89 0.06 -39.89
N GLY A 408 -3.06 1.09 -39.67
CA GLY A 408 -3.12 2.35 -40.41
C GLY A 408 -4.33 3.24 -40.08
N LEU A 409 -5.15 2.87 -39.10
CA LEU A 409 -6.30 3.67 -38.68
C LEU A 409 -5.94 4.61 -37.52
N THR A 410 -6.53 5.80 -37.54
CA THR A 410 -6.51 6.72 -36.40
C THR A 410 -7.66 6.40 -35.46
N GLN A 411 -7.62 6.89 -34.21
CA GLN A 411 -8.76 6.78 -33.29
C GLN A 411 -10.05 7.42 -33.86
N ALA A 412 -9.93 8.44 -34.71
CA ALA A 412 -11.09 9.03 -35.39
C ALA A 412 -11.72 8.06 -36.41
N HIS A 413 -10.90 7.30 -37.14
CA HIS A 413 -11.39 6.26 -38.06
C HIS A 413 -12.08 5.13 -37.28
N VAL A 414 -11.49 4.70 -36.16
CA VAL A 414 -12.07 3.65 -35.29
C VAL A 414 -13.42 4.11 -34.71
N LEU A 415 -13.51 5.36 -34.26
CA LEU A 415 -14.77 5.94 -33.77
C LEU A 415 -15.82 6.05 -34.87
N ALA A 416 -15.46 6.48 -36.09
CA ALA A 416 -16.37 6.55 -37.23
C ALA A 416 -16.96 5.16 -37.60
N ALA A 417 -16.23 4.09 -37.30
CA ALA A 417 -16.69 2.70 -37.42
C ALA A 417 -17.43 2.17 -36.17
N ASN A 418 -17.90 3.06 -35.28
CA ASN A 418 -18.54 2.71 -34.00
C ASN A 418 -17.66 1.81 -33.12
N CYS A 419 -16.37 2.13 -33.03
CA CYS A 419 -15.36 1.33 -32.33
C CYS A 419 -15.18 -0.10 -32.87
N HIS A 420 -15.55 -0.37 -34.13
CA HIS A 420 -15.38 -1.66 -34.80
C HIS A 420 -14.71 -1.49 -36.18
N PRO A 421 -13.38 -1.27 -36.22
CA PRO A 421 -12.66 -0.86 -37.41
C PRO A 421 -12.67 -1.85 -38.59
#